data_AF-A0A9W9MGM0-F1
#
_entry.id   AF-A0A9W9MGM0-F1
#
_cell.length_a   1.000
_cell.length_b   1.000
_cell.length_c   1.000
_cell.angle_alpha   90.00
_cell.angle_beta   90.00
_cell.angle_gamma   90.00
#
_symmetry.space_group_name_H-M   'P 1'
#
loop_
_entity.id
_entity.type
_entity.pdbx_description
1 polymer ?
#
loop_
_entity_poly.entity_id
_entity_poly.type
_entity_poly.pdbx_seq_one_letter_code
_entity_poly.pdbx_strand_id
1 'polypeptide(L)'
;MSDDSGTPDLECFKALPDDTFETMGSSARVIRTLMTYHIKTIQVVKYLRFKNVPPSVAERDFSKSTRSMYNHETRSLILKIVDGSHEVAKATLNTALDLTLHEMGLLSSIDPTGSARVRGGSCSKEPDGSWVPWPHLLGRDKKWPTVVIEIGVSKPFQKLRADAAWWLANSMGQVNLVLIVSINQTFPEITFQTIVLGPESSAKHRYIPIVRQSVTTSRAPK
;
A
#
# COMPACT_ATOMS: atom_id res chain seq x y z
N MET A 1 -3.34 13.31 -28.02
CA MET A 1 -1.88 13.11 -27.93
C MET A 1 -1.59 12.65 -26.53
N SER A 2 -1.14 11.42 -26.39
CA SER A 2 -1.01 10.69 -25.13
C SER A 2 0.17 11.26 -24.34
N ASP A 3 -0.13 11.87 -23.19
CA ASP A 3 0.89 12.44 -22.30
C ASP A 3 1.56 11.26 -21.55
N ASP A 4 2.64 10.72 -22.14
CA ASP A 4 3.42 9.55 -21.68
C ASP A 4 4.32 9.87 -20.46
N SER A 5 3.84 10.73 -19.56
CA SER A 5 4.50 10.93 -18.26
C SER A 5 3.91 9.90 -17.29
N GLY A 6 4.67 8.82 -17.06
CA GLY A 6 4.26 7.61 -16.33
C GLY A 6 3.17 7.83 -15.29
N THR A 7 1.98 7.27 -15.56
CA THR A 7 0.88 7.31 -14.62
C THR A 7 1.32 6.67 -13.30
N PRO A 8 0.93 7.22 -12.12
CA PRO A 8 1.22 6.59 -10.83
C PRO A 8 0.83 5.11 -10.75
N ASP A 9 -0.15 4.70 -11.58
CA ASP A 9 -0.54 3.32 -11.83
C ASP A 9 0.61 2.43 -12.33
N LEU A 10 1.46 2.92 -13.22
CA LEU A 10 2.60 2.17 -13.76
C LEU A 10 3.82 2.21 -12.84
N GLU A 11 4.03 3.31 -12.11
CA GLU A 11 5.20 3.49 -11.25
C GLU A 11 5.26 2.42 -10.15
N CYS A 12 4.12 1.99 -9.59
CA CYS A 12 4.07 0.89 -8.63
C CYS A 12 4.62 -0.45 -9.18
N PHE A 13 4.48 -0.69 -10.48
CA PHE A 13 4.98 -1.91 -11.14
C PHE A 13 6.43 -1.77 -11.60
N LYS A 14 6.95 -0.54 -11.72
CA LYS A 14 8.37 -0.28 -12.02
C LYS A 14 9.23 -0.22 -10.76
N ALA A 15 8.68 0.26 -9.65
CA ALA A 15 9.36 0.40 -8.37
C ALA A 15 9.48 -0.93 -7.57
N LEU A 16 9.30 -2.07 -8.22
CA LEU A 16 9.42 -3.37 -7.56
C LEU A 16 10.90 -3.63 -7.19
N PRO A 17 11.17 -4.20 -6.01
CA PRO A 17 12.53 -4.59 -5.63
C PRO A 17 13.15 -5.59 -6.61
N ASP A 18 14.48 -5.56 -6.77
CA ASP A 18 15.22 -6.43 -7.69
C ASP A 18 15.02 -7.93 -7.42
N ASP A 19 14.72 -8.31 -6.18
CA ASP A 19 14.47 -9.69 -5.76
C ASP A 19 12.99 -10.11 -5.87
N THR A 20 12.17 -9.35 -6.60
CA THR A 20 10.78 -9.71 -6.90
C THR A 20 10.74 -10.93 -7.80
N PHE A 21 10.05 -11.99 -7.37
CA PHE A 21 9.80 -13.14 -8.24
C PHE A 21 8.75 -12.78 -9.29
N GLU A 22 9.03 -13.06 -10.56
CA GLU A 22 8.13 -12.75 -11.68
C GLU A 22 7.82 -13.98 -12.53
N THR A 23 6.54 -14.20 -12.84
CA THR A 23 6.12 -15.29 -13.73
C THR A 23 4.76 -15.02 -14.38
N MET A 24 4.25 -15.99 -15.13
CA MET A 24 2.92 -15.98 -15.75
C MET A 24 1.86 -16.54 -14.79
N GLY A 25 0.73 -15.85 -14.64
CA GLY A 25 -0.35 -16.27 -13.74
C GLY A 25 -1.62 -16.65 -14.49
N SER A 26 -1.67 -17.84 -15.08
CA SER A 26 -2.81 -18.27 -15.90
C SER A 26 -4.05 -18.71 -15.09
N SER A 27 -3.89 -19.09 -13.82
CA SER A 27 -5.02 -19.51 -12.97
C SER A 27 -4.78 -19.25 -11.47
N ALA A 28 -5.88 -19.11 -10.72
CA ALA A 28 -5.83 -18.92 -9.27
C ALA A 28 -5.13 -20.08 -8.54
N ARG A 29 -5.26 -21.31 -9.05
CA ARG A 29 -4.62 -22.50 -8.46
C ARG A 29 -3.10 -22.38 -8.53
N VAL A 30 -2.55 -22.07 -9.71
CA VAL A 30 -1.10 -21.92 -9.92
C VAL A 30 -0.54 -20.81 -9.05
N ILE A 31 -1.22 -19.65 -9.02
CA ILE A 31 -0.82 -18.51 -8.18
C ILE A 31 -0.80 -18.90 -6.70
N ARG A 32 -1.83 -19.60 -6.20
CA ARG A 32 -1.87 -20.07 -4.80
C ARG A 32 -0.75 -21.05 -4.47
N THR A 33 -0.44 -21.97 -5.38
CA THR A 33 0.65 -22.94 -5.18
C THR A 33 2.00 -22.22 -5.05
N LEU A 34 2.30 -21.31 -5.99
CA LEU A 34 3.54 -20.55 -5.95
C LEU A 34 3.60 -19.64 -4.72
N MET A 35 2.52 -18.91 -4.43
CA MET A 35 2.41 -18.08 -3.22
C MET A 35 2.68 -18.90 -1.96
N THR A 36 2.03 -20.06 -1.80
CA THR A 36 2.21 -20.92 -0.63
C THR A 36 3.63 -21.45 -0.52
N TYR A 37 4.25 -21.80 -1.64
CA TYR A 37 5.65 -22.20 -1.68
C TYR A 37 6.54 -21.06 -1.15
N HIS A 38 6.44 -19.85 -1.73
CA HIS A 38 7.27 -18.71 -1.33
C HIS A 38 7.04 -18.29 0.13
N ILE A 39 5.80 -18.34 0.63
CA ILE A 39 5.50 -18.08 2.05
C ILE A 39 6.20 -19.08 2.97
N LYS A 40 6.32 -20.35 2.57
CA LYS A 40 6.90 -21.42 3.40
C LYS A 40 8.41 -21.52 3.31
N THR A 41 9.00 -21.25 2.14
CA THR A 41 10.38 -21.65 1.84
C THR A 41 11.40 -20.54 1.92
N ILE A 42 11.00 -19.26 1.92
CA ILE A 42 11.92 -18.16 1.68
C ILE A 42 11.89 -17.11 2.79
N GLN A 43 13.07 -16.68 3.24
CA GLN A 43 13.25 -15.58 4.20
C GLN A 43 13.23 -14.17 3.57
N VAL A 44 13.22 -14.03 2.23
CA VAL A 44 13.53 -12.75 1.56
C VAL A 44 12.54 -12.30 0.46
N VAL A 45 11.61 -13.12 -0.02
CA VAL A 45 10.67 -12.68 -1.08
C VAL A 45 9.49 -11.95 -0.46
N LYS A 46 9.37 -10.67 -0.79
CA LYS A 46 8.30 -9.80 -0.27
C LYS A 46 7.27 -9.38 -1.32
N TYR A 47 7.58 -9.58 -2.60
CA TYR A 47 6.67 -9.33 -3.71
C TYR A 47 6.77 -10.45 -4.74
N LEU A 48 5.62 -10.86 -5.24
CA LEU A 48 5.46 -11.76 -6.38
C LEU A 48 4.72 -10.99 -7.46
N ARG A 49 5.22 -11.02 -8.69
CA ARG A 49 4.55 -10.44 -9.86
C ARG A 49 4.10 -11.53 -10.81
N PHE A 50 2.83 -11.49 -11.17
CA PHE A 50 2.22 -12.38 -12.14
C PHE A 50 1.75 -11.57 -13.34
N LYS A 51 2.16 -11.96 -14.54
CA LYS A 51 1.75 -11.36 -15.81
C LYS A 51 0.61 -12.15 -16.44
N ASN A 52 -0.17 -11.47 -17.28
CA ASN A 52 -1.30 -12.02 -18.04
C ASN A 52 -2.36 -12.72 -17.17
N VAL A 53 -2.62 -12.16 -15.98
CA VAL A 53 -3.62 -12.68 -15.04
C VAL A 53 -5.02 -12.21 -15.47
N PRO A 54 -6.00 -13.10 -15.67
CA PRO A 54 -7.38 -12.70 -15.95
C PRO A 54 -7.98 -11.88 -14.79
N PRO A 55 -8.85 -10.87 -15.05
CA PRO A 55 -9.49 -10.09 -13.98
C PRO A 55 -10.23 -10.96 -12.96
N SER A 56 -10.96 -11.98 -13.42
CA SER A 56 -11.69 -12.94 -12.57
C SER A 56 -10.80 -13.80 -11.66
N VAL A 57 -9.49 -13.85 -11.94
CA VAL A 57 -8.49 -14.48 -11.08
C VAL A 57 -7.91 -13.47 -10.11
N ALA A 58 -7.60 -12.26 -10.57
CA ALA A 58 -7.04 -11.18 -9.75
C ALA A 58 -8.01 -10.63 -8.70
N GLU A 59 -9.31 -10.72 -8.94
CA GLU A 59 -10.36 -10.29 -8.00
C GLU A 59 -10.54 -11.26 -6.81
N ARG A 60 -9.94 -12.45 -6.88
CA ARG A 60 -10.04 -13.43 -5.80
C ARG A 60 -9.10 -13.09 -4.66
N ASP A 61 -9.56 -13.38 -3.45
CA ASP A 61 -8.67 -13.36 -2.30
C ASP A 61 -7.77 -14.61 -2.33
N PHE A 62 -6.46 -14.36 -2.29
CA PHE A 62 -5.45 -15.41 -2.35
C PHE A 62 -5.11 -15.91 -0.94
N SER A 63 -4.78 -14.99 -0.03
CA SER A 63 -4.46 -15.27 1.37
C SER A 63 -4.55 -14.00 2.22
N LYS A 64 -4.89 -14.15 3.51
CA LYS A 64 -4.78 -13.07 4.50
C LYS A 64 -3.32 -12.61 4.70
N SER A 65 -2.36 -13.50 4.40
CA SER A 65 -0.92 -13.24 4.43
C SER A 65 -0.40 -12.55 3.16
N THR A 66 -1.28 -11.95 2.37
CA THR A 66 -0.89 -11.17 1.19
C THR A 66 -1.66 -9.85 1.08
N ARG A 67 -1.09 -8.88 0.36
CA ARG A 67 -1.80 -7.72 -0.17
C ARG A 67 -1.63 -7.65 -1.68
N SER A 68 -2.71 -7.37 -2.38
CA SER A 68 -2.75 -7.38 -3.84
C SER A 68 -2.75 -5.98 -4.44
N MET A 69 -2.11 -5.85 -5.59
CA MET A 69 -2.29 -4.75 -6.53
C MET A 69 -2.44 -5.33 -7.92
N TYR A 70 -3.46 -4.94 -8.67
CA TYR A 70 -3.74 -5.44 -10.00
C TYR A 70 -3.92 -4.29 -10.97
N ASN A 71 -3.20 -4.33 -12.09
CA ASN A 71 -3.38 -3.42 -13.21
C ASN A 71 -4.23 -4.12 -14.28
N HIS A 72 -5.41 -3.56 -14.56
CA HIS A 72 -6.41 -4.14 -15.46
C HIS A 72 -6.01 -4.05 -16.93
N GLU A 73 -5.26 -3.02 -17.31
CA GLU A 73 -4.82 -2.79 -18.69
C GLU A 73 -3.70 -3.77 -19.09
N THR A 74 -2.70 -3.89 -18.23
CA THR A 74 -1.53 -4.76 -18.45
C THR A 74 -1.73 -6.19 -17.94
N ARG A 75 -2.87 -6.46 -17.29
CA ARG A 75 -3.18 -7.74 -16.64
C ARG A 75 -2.05 -8.23 -15.71
N SER A 76 -1.45 -7.30 -14.99
CA SER A 76 -0.34 -7.57 -14.06
C SER A 76 -0.83 -7.56 -12.62
N LEU A 77 -0.58 -8.64 -11.88
CA LEU A 77 -0.88 -8.78 -10.46
C LEU A 77 0.42 -8.75 -9.66
N ILE A 78 0.49 -7.90 -8.65
CA ILE A 78 1.49 -7.94 -7.58
C ILE A 78 0.82 -8.53 -6.35
N LEU A 79 1.44 -9.56 -5.75
CA LEU A 79 1.15 -10.03 -4.41
C LEU A 79 2.31 -9.70 -3.49
N LYS A 80 2.08 -8.80 -2.54
CA LYS A 80 2.99 -8.55 -1.42
C LYS A 80 2.78 -9.63 -0.38
N ILE A 81 3.86 -10.27 0.08
CA ILE A 81 3.82 -11.21 1.20
C ILE A 81 3.96 -10.41 2.49
N VAL A 82 3.06 -10.63 3.45
CA VAL A 82 3.14 -10.01 4.78
C VAL A 82 3.61 -11.06 5.80
N ASP A 83 4.59 -10.68 6.61
CA ASP A 83 5.17 -11.52 7.65
C ASP A 83 4.68 -11.13 9.05
N GLY A 84 5.17 -11.83 10.08
CA GLY A 84 4.81 -11.51 11.47
C GLY A 84 5.25 -10.11 11.90
N SER A 85 6.39 -9.61 11.42
CA SER A 85 6.85 -8.25 11.74
C SER A 85 5.92 -7.19 11.17
N HIS A 86 5.43 -7.39 9.95
CA HIS A 86 4.43 -6.54 9.31
C HIS A 86 3.12 -6.52 10.11
N GLU A 87 2.58 -7.69 10.47
CA GLU A 87 1.30 -7.76 11.19
C GLU A 87 1.42 -7.20 12.62
N VAL A 88 2.55 -7.40 13.30
CA VAL A 88 2.83 -6.76 14.60
C VAL A 88 2.88 -5.24 14.48
N ALA A 89 3.57 -4.71 13.47
CA ALA A 89 3.65 -3.27 13.26
C ALA A 89 2.28 -2.66 12.93
N LYS A 90 1.50 -3.33 12.08
CA LYS A 90 0.12 -2.95 11.77
C LYS A 90 -0.76 -2.93 13.02
N ALA A 91 -0.75 -4.01 13.80
CA ALA A 91 -1.56 -4.10 15.01
C ALA A 91 -1.17 -3.03 16.04
N THR A 92 0.13 -2.81 16.24
CA THR A 92 0.64 -1.79 17.17
C THR A 92 0.24 -0.38 16.74
N LEU A 93 0.33 -0.08 15.44
CA LEU A 93 -0.09 1.21 14.90
C LEU A 93 -1.59 1.45 15.01
N ASN A 94 -2.40 0.42 14.76
CA ASN A 94 -3.85 0.52 14.96
C ASN A 94 -4.17 0.86 16.42
N THR A 95 -3.59 0.13 17.38
CA THR A 95 -3.80 0.41 18.80
C THR A 95 -3.33 1.82 19.19
N ALA A 96 -2.16 2.25 18.72
CA ALA A 96 -1.65 3.58 19.02
C ALA A 96 -2.55 4.69 18.44
N LEU A 97 -3.07 4.49 17.23
CA LEU A 97 -4.00 5.42 16.60
C LEU A 97 -5.32 5.48 17.38
N ASP A 98 -5.90 4.34 17.75
CA ASP A 98 -7.17 4.29 18.50
C ASP A 98 -7.04 4.99 19.86
N LEU A 99 -5.93 4.78 20.58
CA LEU A 99 -5.64 5.48 21.83
C LEU A 99 -5.54 7.00 21.62
N THR A 100 -4.79 7.44 20.60
CA THR A 100 -4.63 8.86 20.28
C THR A 100 -5.98 9.49 19.91
N LEU A 101 -6.79 8.82 19.09
CA LEU A 101 -8.12 9.28 18.71
C LEU A 101 -9.06 9.35 19.91
N HIS A 102 -8.97 8.40 20.83
CA HIS A 102 -9.74 8.43 22.07
C HIS A 102 -9.39 9.65 22.93
N GLU A 103 -8.10 9.92 23.15
CA GLU A 103 -7.63 11.09 23.89
C GLU A 103 -8.06 12.42 23.25
N MET A 104 -8.16 12.45 21.91
CA MET A 104 -8.67 13.60 21.16
C MET A 104 -10.20 13.72 21.14
N GLY A 105 -10.94 12.75 21.69
CA GLY A 105 -12.40 12.69 21.60
C GLY A 105 -12.93 12.38 20.19
N LEU A 106 -12.09 11.81 19.32
CA LEU A 106 -12.36 11.55 17.90
C LEU A 106 -12.53 10.06 17.57
N LEU A 107 -12.52 9.17 18.57
CA LEU A 107 -12.61 7.71 18.35
C LEU A 107 -13.83 7.32 17.49
N SER A 108 -14.97 7.99 17.67
CA SER A 108 -16.19 7.74 16.90
C SER A 108 -16.31 8.56 15.60
N SER A 109 -15.26 9.30 15.22
CA SER A 109 -15.25 10.16 14.03
C SER A 109 -14.55 9.51 12.82
N ILE A 110 -14.00 8.30 13.00
CA ILE A 110 -13.23 7.59 11.99
C ILE A 110 -13.39 6.08 12.15
N ASP A 111 -13.73 5.40 11.07
CA ASP A 111 -13.94 3.96 11.04
C ASP A 111 -12.78 3.25 10.34
N PRO A 112 -12.27 2.12 10.90
CA PRO A 112 -11.29 1.30 10.23
C PRO A 112 -11.92 0.54 9.06
N THR A 113 -11.36 0.68 7.86
CA THR A 113 -11.69 -0.12 6.67
C THR A 113 -10.67 -1.22 6.39
N GLY A 114 -9.61 -1.29 7.20
CA GLY A 114 -8.63 -2.37 7.16
C GLY A 114 -7.94 -2.46 5.80
N SER A 115 -7.92 -3.65 5.20
CA SER A 115 -7.27 -3.92 3.91
C SER A 115 -8.26 -4.02 2.75
N ALA A 116 -9.41 -3.35 2.83
CA ALA A 116 -10.42 -3.38 1.77
C ALA A 116 -9.82 -2.91 0.43
N ARG A 117 -10.03 -3.69 -0.63
CA ARG A 117 -9.53 -3.39 -1.97
C ARG A 117 -10.24 -2.17 -2.54
N VAL A 118 -9.47 -1.24 -3.10
CA VAL A 118 -9.98 -0.02 -3.74
C VAL A 118 -9.62 -0.01 -5.21
N ARG A 119 -10.55 0.46 -6.06
CA ARG A 119 -10.35 0.60 -7.51
C ARG A 119 -10.12 2.07 -7.88
N GLY A 120 -8.92 2.34 -8.39
CA GLY A 120 -8.51 3.59 -9.02
C GLY A 120 -8.80 3.60 -10.52
N GLY A 121 -7.98 4.32 -11.28
CA GLY A 121 -8.11 4.43 -12.74
C GLY A 121 -7.90 3.09 -13.45
N SER A 122 -6.63 2.70 -13.64
CA SER A 122 -6.27 1.43 -14.29
C SER A 122 -5.96 0.30 -13.31
N CYS A 123 -5.83 0.61 -12.02
CA CYS A 123 -5.41 -0.33 -10.99
C CYS A 123 -6.45 -0.53 -9.88
N SER A 124 -6.46 -1.72 -9.29
CA SER A 124 -7.06 -2.01 -7.98
C SER A 124 -5.95 -2.35 -6.98
N LYS A 125 -6.07 -1.90 -5.73
CA LYS A 125 -5.04 -2.12 -4.71
C LYS A 125 -5.65 -2.32 -3.32
N GLU A 126 -5.03 -3.17 -2.53
CA GLU A 126 -5.31 -3.34 -1.10
C GLU A 126 -4.29 -2.57 -0.26
N PRO A 127 -4.74 -1.75 0.70
CA PRO A 127 -3.84 -1.13 1.67
C PRO A 127 -3.43 -2.14 2.75
N ASP A 128 -2.37 -1.85 3.50
CA ASP A 128 -2.06 -2.66 4.68
C ASP A 128 -3.06 -2.38 5.81
N GLY A 129 -3.46 -1.12 5.96
CA GLY A 129 -4.52 -0.63 6.84
C GLY A 129 -5.09 0.69 6.30
N SER A 130 -6.33 0.99 6.60
CA SER A 130 -7.00 2.19 6.10
C SER A 130 -8.20 2.58 6.96
N TRP A 131 -8.58 3.85 6.87
CA TRP A 131 -9.68 4.43 7.61
C TRP A 131 -10.49 5.42 6.78
N VAL A 132 -11.77 5.56 7.11
CA VAL A 132 -12.71 6.54 6.52
C VAL A 132 -13.34 7.42 7.60
N PRO A 133 -13.71 8.68 7.30
CA PRO A 133 -14.46 9.50 8.25
C PRO A 133 -15.85 8.90 8.55
N TRP A 134 -16.28 9.02 9.79
CA TRP A 134 -17.63 8.68 10.23
C TRP A 134 -18.28 9.88 10.97
N PRO A 135 -19.56 10.21 10.70
CA PRO A 135 -20.39 9.67 9.65
C PRO A 135 -19.84 10.01 8.26
N HIS A 136 -20.38 9.33 7.24
CA HIS A 136 -19.98 9.57 5.87
C HIS A 136 -20.19 11.04 5.46
N LEU A 137 -19.15 11.67 4.92
CA LEU A 137 -19.18 13.07 4.50
C LEU A 137 -19.80 13.22 3.10
N LEU A 138 -20.70 14.21 2.95
CA LEU A 138 -21.30 14.54 1.65
C LEU A 138 -20.22 14.94 0.63
N GLY A 139 -20.38 14.48 -0.61
CA GLY A 139 -19.42 14.75 -1.70
C GLY A 139 -18.19 13.84 -1.70
N ARG A 140 -18.06 12.92 -0.73
CA ARG A 140 -17.00 11.92 -0.69
C ARG A 140 -17.46 10.60 -1.29
N ASP A 141 -16.58 9.92 -2.01
CA ASP A 141 -16.79 8.54 -2.43
C ASP A 141 -16.43 7.59 -1.26
N LYS A 142 -17.36 6.71 -0.90
CA LYS A 142 -17.19 5.72 0.17
C LYS A 142 -16.01 4.78 -0.05
N LYS A 143 -15.56 4.57 -1.29
CA LYS A 143 -14.45 3.66 -1.59
C LYS A 143 -13.10 4.23 -1.19
N TRP A 144 -12.94 5.55 -1.11
CA TRP A 144 -11.64 6.17 -0.84
C TRP A 144 -11.43 6.36 0.66
N PRO A 145 -10.37 5.77 1.25
CA PRO A 145 -9.97 6.07 2.62
C PRO A 145 -9.43 7.49 2.75
N THR A 146 -9.49 8.06 3.96
CA THR A 146 -8.87 9.37 4.28
C THR A 146 -7.42 9.18 4.72
N VAL A 147 -7.15 8.08 5.42
CA VAL A 147 -5.82 7.68 5.90
C VAL A 147 -5.53 6.26 5.41
N VAL A 148 -4.33 6.06 4.88
CA VAL A 148 -3.82 4.74 4.45
C VAL A 148 -2.49 4.45 5.13
N ILE A 149 -2.25 3.19 5.46
CA ILE A 149 -0.95 2.68 5.91
C ILE A 149 -0.35 1.76 4.85
N GLU A 150 0.95 1.94 4.61
CA GLU A 150 1.80 1.07 3.79
C GLU A 150 3.07 0.70 4.58
N ILE A 151 3.22 -0.57 4.93
CA ILE A 151 4.30 -1.13 5.75
C ILE A 151 5.24 -1.96 4.87
N GLY A 152 6.52 -1.63 4.84
CA GLY A 152 7.55 -2.47 4.22
C GLY A 152 8.52 -3.01 5.26
N VAL A 153 8.89 -4.27 5.12
CA VAL A 153 9.92 -4.92 5.95
C VAL A 153 11.17 -5.08 5.08
N SER A 154 12.36 -4.74 5.57
CA SER A 154 13.69 -4.82 4.92
C SER A 154 13.68 -4.64 3.40
N LYS A 155 13.10 -3.53 2.92
CA LYS A 155 12.97 -3.18 1.49
C LYS A 155 13.17 -1.67 1.27
N PRO A 156 13.53 -1.26 0.04
CA PRO A 156 13.72 0.13 -0.29
C PRO A 156 12.39 0.90 -0.22
N PHE A 157 12.47 2.14 0.25
CA PHE A 157 11.35 3.09 0.30
C PHE A 157 10.69 3.35 -1.05
N GLN A 158 11.39 3.07 -2.17
CA GLN A 158 10.91 3.38 -3.50
C GLN A 158 9.55 2.74 -3.80
N LYS A 159 9.35 1.45 -3.45
CA LYS A 159 8.06 0.77 -3.65
C LYS A 159 6.95 1.38 -2.79
N LEU A 160 7.24 1.65 -1.51
CA LEU A 160 6.27 2.25 -0.57
C LEU A 160 5.88 3.67 -0.98
N ARG A 161 6.84 4.46 -1.52
CA ARG A 161 6.57 5.79 -2.06
C ARG A 161 5.74 5.75 -3.33
N ALA A 162 6.00 4.79 -4.22
CA ALA A 162 5.16 4.57 -5.39
C ALA A 162 3.72 4.18 -4.96
N ASP A 163 3.58 3.30 -3.96
CA ASP A 163 2.28 2.95 -3.39
C ASP A 163 1.57 4.17 -2.78
N ALA A 164 2.27 5.01 -2.02
CA ALA A 164 1.70 6.25 -1.48
C ALA A 164 1.27 7.22 -2.58
N ALA A 165 2.10 7.39 -3.62
CA ALA A 165 1.78 8.21 -4.78
C ALA A 165 0.53 7.70 -5.50
N TRP A 166 0.37 6.38 -5.63
CA TRP A 166 -0.81 5.76 -6.23
C TRP A 166 -2.10 6.13 -5.50
N TRP A 167 -2.11 5.99 -4.17
CA TRP A 167 -3.27 6.34 -3.34
C TRP A 167 -3.65 7.81 -3.47
N LEU A 168 -2.66 8.69 -3.35
CA LEU A 168 -2.88 10.13 -3.38
C LEU A 168 -3.37 10.59 -4.77
N ALA A 169 -2.72 10.15 -5.84
CA ALA A 169 -3.04 10.58 -7.20
C ALA A 169 -4.37 10.03 -7.74
N ASN A 170 -4.74 8.79 -7.40
CA ASN A 170 -5.98 8.18 -7.88
C ASN A 170 -7.24 8.66 -7.12
N SER A 171 -7.06 9.23 -5.92
CA SER A 171 -8.18 9.56 -5.04
C SER A 171 -8.83 10.91 -5.34
N MET A 172 -8.28 11.73 -6.25
CA MET A 172 -8.72 13.10 -6.51
C MET A 172 -8.84 13.93 -5.22
N GLY A 173 -7.81 13.85 -4.37
CA GLY A 173 -7.76 14.58 -3.09
C GLY A 173 -8.57 13.97 -1.95
N GLN A 174 -9.16 12.78 -2.12
CA GLN A 174 -9.92 12.12 -1.05
C GLN A 174 -9.01 11.36 -0.07
N VAL A 175 -7.88 10.83 -0.50
CA VAL A 175 -6.84 10.33 0.42
C VAL A 175 -6.03 11.53 0.89
N ASN A 176 -6.12 11.86 2.18
CA ASN A 176 -5.46 13.03 2.76
C ASN A 176 -4.03 12.70 3.23
N LEU A 177 -3.80 11.44 3.64
CA LEU A 177 -2.54 11.02 4.22
C LEU A 177 -2.25 9.54 3.93
N VAL A 178 -1.01 9.26 3.55
CA VAL A 178 -0.44 7.91 3.55
C VAL A 178 0.69 7.84 4.57
N LEU A 179 0.59 6.95 5.54
CA LEU A 179 1.64 6.64 6.50
C LEU A 179 2.46 5.45 5.98
N ILE A 180 3.70 5.74 5.61
CA ILE A 180 4.69 4.72 5.27
C ILE A 180 5.41 4.30 6.55
N VAL A 181 5.55 2.98 6.73
CA VAL A 181 6.31 2.37 7.82
C VAL A 181 7.36 1.46 7.22
N SER A 182 8.63 1.79 7.37
CA SER A 182 9.73 0.97 6.88
C SER A 182 10.47 0.36 8.07
N ILE A 183 10.44 -0.97 8.15
CA ILE A 183 11.07 -1.75 9.21
C ILE A 183 12.37 -2.33 8.65
N ASN A 184 13.51 -1.93 9.19
CA ASN A 184 14.79 -2.55 8.86
C ASN A 184 14.98 -3.80 9.74
N GLN A 185 15.32 -4.94 9.13
CA GLN A 185 15.61 -6.18 9.87
C GLN A 185 17.12 -6.43 10.01
N THR A 186 17.95 -5.75 9.21
CA THR A 186 19.41 -5.84 9.30
C THR A 186 19.93 -4.93 10.40
N PHE A 187 19.37 -3.73 10.49
CA PHE A 187 19.64 -2.76 11.54
C PHE A 187 18.36 -2.57 12.37
N PRO A 188 18.45 -2.41 13.70
CA PRO A 188 17.29 -2.23 14.57
C PRO A 188 16.70 -0.82 14.40
N GLU A 189 16.18 -0.52 13.22
CA GLU A 189 15.69 0.79 12.80
C GLU A 189 14.28 0.67 12.21
N ILE A 190 13.39 1.58 12.61
CA ILE A 190 12.07 1.75 12.03
C ILE A 190 11.92 3.21 11.64
N THR A 191 11.46 3.44 10.41
CA THR A 191 11.20 4.78 9.91
C THR A 191 9.72 4.95 9.55
N PHE A 192 9.14 6.05 9.99
CA PHE A 192 7.77 6.47 9.70
C PHE A 192 7.81 7.70 8.81
N GLN A 193 7.03 7.71 7.73
CA GLN A 193 6.88 8.88 6.86
C GLN A 193 5.40 9.17 6.63
N THR A 194 4.99 10.43 6.85
CA THR A 194 3.67 10.89 6.41
C THR A 194 3.81 11.53 5.04
N ILE A 195 3.10 10.99 4.06
CA ILE A 195 3.04 11.50 2.69
C ILE A 195 1.68 12.14 2.48
N VAL A 196 1.68 13.35 1.93
CA VAL A 196 0.48 14.13 1.62
C VAL A 196 0.59 14.71 0.22
N LEU A 197 -0.49 15.27 -0.30
CA LEU A 197 -0.44 16.09 -1.50
C LEU A 197 0.18 17.45 -1.20
N GLY A 198 1.22 17.80 -1.94
CA GLY A 198 1.80 19.13 -1.90
C GLY A 198 0.88 20.19 -2.53
N PRO A 199 1.16 21.49 -2.31
CA PRO A 199 0.39 22.56 -2.93
C PRO A 199 0.42 22.43 -4.45
N GLU A 200 -0.73 22.62 -5.09
CA GLU A 200 -0.85 22.58 -6.56
C GLU A 200 0.10 23.63 -7.17
N SER A 201 1.09 23.19 -7.94
CA SER A 201 1.78 24.10 -8.83
C SER A 201 0.82 24.52 -9.93
N SER A 202 0.63 25.81 -10.14
CA SER A 202 -0.24 26.41 -11.15
C SER A 202 0.06 25.99 -12.61
N ALA A 203 1.11 25.21 -12.83
CA ALA A 203 1.39 24.51 -14.08
C ALA A 203 0.91 23.06 -14.01
N LYS A 204 -0.34 22.83 -14.42
CA LYS A 204 -1.03 21.54 -14.56
C LYS A 204 -1.40 20.90 -13.22
N HIS A 205 -2.65 20.43 -13.11
CA HIS A 205 -3.27 19.71 -11.99
C HIS A 205 -2.52 18.40 -11.64
N ARG A 206 -1.27 18.53 -11.22
CA ARG A 206 -0.38 17.43 -10.92
C ARG A 206 -0.22 17.43 -9.42
N TYR A 207 -1.02 16.60 -8.78
CA TYR A 207 -0.88 16.26 -7.38
C TYR A 207 0.51 15.65 -7.15
N ILE A 208 1.42 16.40 -6.51
CA ILE A 208 2.79 15.94 -6.21
C ILE A 208 2.79 15.39 -4.78
N PRO A 209 3.05 14.09 -4.56
CA PRO A 209 3.25 13.54 -3.23
C PRO A 209 4.50 14.14 -2.58
N ILE A 210 4.35 14.71 -1.39
CA ILE A 210 5.47 15.25 -0.61
C ILE A 210 5.57 14.54 0.74
N VAL A 211 6.81 14.39 1.23
CA VAL A 211 7.04 13.95 2.61
C VAL A 211 6.74 15.12 3.53
N ARG A 212 5.65 15.04 4.30
CA ARG A 212 5.30 16.05 5.31
C ARG A 212 6.16 15.91 6.56
N GLN A 213 6.42 14.66 6.98
CA GLN A 213 7.21 14.36 8.15
C GLN A 213 7.91 13.01 7.98
N SER A 214 9.12 12.89 8.50
CA SER A 214 9.88 11.64 8.59
C SER A 214 10.45 11.51 10.00
N VAL A 215 10.23 10.36 10.64
CA VAL A 215 10.78 10.04 11.96
C VAL A 215 11.44 8.67 11.88
N THR A 216 12.69 8.59 12.29
CA THR A 216 13.44 7.33 12.34
C THR A 216 13.82 7.06 13.79
N THR A 217 13.49 5.87 14.26
CA THR A 217 13.89 5.39 15.59
C THR A 217 14.79 4.19 15.43
N SER A 218 15.85 4.13 16.21
CA SER A 218 16.73 2.98 16.27
C SER A 218 17.04 2.63 17.72
N ARG A 219 17.34 1.35 17.97
CA ARG A 219 17.89 0.91 19.26
C ARG A 219 19.40 0.76 19.10
N ALA A 220 20.17 1.12 20.13
CA ALA A 220 21.62 0.84 20.13
C ALA A 220 21.86 -0.67 19.93
N PRO A 221 22.92 -1.09 19.20
CA PRO A 221 23.33 -2.48 19.17
C PRO A 221 23.48 -2.99 20.62
N LYS A 222 22.95 -4.19 20.89
CA LYS A 222 23.21 -4.85 22.17
C LYS A 222 24.63 -5.39 22.18
#